data_AF-A0A7V1BX33-F1
#
_entry.id   AF-A0A7V1BX33-F1
#
_cell.length_a   1.000
_cell.length_b   1.000
_cell.length_c   1.000
_cell.angle_alpha   90.00
_cell.angle_beta   90.00
_cell.angle_gamma   90.00
#
_symmetry.space_group_name_H-M   'P 1'
#
loop_
_entity.id
_entity.type
_entity.pdbx_description
1 polymer ?
#
loop_
_entity_poly.entity_id
_entity_poly.type
_entity_poly.pdbx_seq_one_letter_code
_entity_poly.pdbx_strand_id
1 'polypeptide(L)'
;APEGLSDPVEEDGIQFVPDTEEGILNKFWDAVKHYDQVITFNGRGFDAPYLMIRSAVNKIKPTRDLMPNRYTSSSHVDLLDQLTFYGAVRKKFSLHMWCKAFGIKSPKEDGVTGHEVNDLFNEQKYLDIARYCLGDLYATAELFEYWDKYVRVPKGR
;
A
#
# COMPACT_ATOMS: atom_id res chain seq x y z
N ALA A 1 16.28 -12.06 -0.23
CA ALA A 1 16.74 -11.82 -1.61
C ALA A 1 16.80 -13.15 -2.37
N PRO A 2 16.73 -13.15 -3.71
CA PRO A 2 16.90 -14.36 -4.51
C PRO A 2 18.21 -15.12 -4.24
N GLU A 3 19.25 -14.44 -3.73
CA GLU A 3 20.58 -15.01 -3.43
C GLU A 3 20.76 -15.40 -1.94
N GLY A 4 19.71 -15.31 -1.12
CA GLY A 4 19.74 -15.59 0.32
C GLY A 4 18.96 -14.55 1.13
N LEU A 5 18.54 -14.90 2.33
CA LEU A 5 17.95 -13.93 3.27
C LEU A 5 19.08 -13.24 4.04
N SER A 6 19.13 -11.91 3.99
CA SER A 6 20.00 -11.13 4.88
C SER A 6 19.40 -11.10 6.30
N ASP A 7 20.17 -10.63 7.27
CA ASP A 7 19.63 -10.42 8.61
C ASP A 7 18.59 -9.27 8.59
N PRO A 8 17.57 -9.31 9.48
CA PRO A 8 16.67 -8.19 9.67
C PRO A 8 17.40 -6.91 10.07
N VAL A 9 16.92 -5.77 9.58
CA VAL A 9 17.43 -4.43 9.93
C VAL A 9 16.36 -3.68 10.71
N GLU A 10 16.73 -2.94 11.74
CA GLU A 10 15.81 -2.09 12.52
C GLU A 10 16.22 -0.62 12.41
N GLU A 11 15.27 0.24 12.03
CA GLU A 11 15.45 1.69 11.91
C GLU A 11 14.22 2.39 12.47
N ASP A 12 14.40 3.33 13.40
CA ASP A 12 13.31 4.11 14.00
C ASP A 12 12.12 3.28 14.54
N GLY A 13 12.42 2.08 15.09
CA GLY A 13 11.41 1.14 15.61
C GLY A 13 10.66 0.35 14.53
N ILE A 14 11.07 0.46 13.26
CA ILE A 14 10.58 -0.34 12.14
C ILE A 14 11.58 -1.45 11.82
N GLN A 15 11.10 -2.69 11.79
CA GLN A 15 11.91 -3.85 11.42
C GLN A 15 11.69 -4.23 9.95
N PHE A 16 12.75 -4.21 9.16
CA PHE A 16 12.80 -4.69 7.78
C PHE A 16 13.27 -6.15 7.77
N VAL A 17 12.33 -7.06 7.54
CA VAL A 17 12.59 -8.51 7.54
C VAL A 17 12.57 -9.04 6.10
N PRO A 18 13.71 -9.47 5.54
CA PRO A 18 13.71 -10.12 4.24
C PRO A 18 13.09 -11.52 4.34
N ASP A 19 12.36 -11.93 3.31
CA ASP A 19 11.77 -13.27 3.24
C ASP A 19 11.58 -13.68 1.77
N THR A 20 11.20 -14.94 1.56
CA THR A 20 10.68 -15.44 0.29
C THR A 20 9.30 -14.85 0.01
N GLU A 21 8.86 -14.84 -1.25
CA GLU A 21 7.52 -14.38 -1.59
C GLU A 21 6.44 -15.14 -0.81
N GLU A 22 6.55 -16.47 -0.71
CA GLU A 22 5.63 -17.30 0.08
C GLU A 22 5.64 -16.89 1.56
N GLY A 23 6.81 -16.62 2.14
CA GLY A 23 6.93 -16.15 3.52
C GLY A 23 6.28 -14.77 3.73
N ILE A 24 6.53 -13.82 2.84
CA ILE A 24 5.92 -12.47 2.88
C ILE A 24 4.39 -12.59 2.79
N LEU A 25 3.87 -13.38 1.84
CA LEU A 25 2.43 -13.56 1.65
C LEU A 25 1.77 -14.20 2.87
N ASN A 26 2.37 -15.24 3.45
CA ASN A 26 1.85 -15.86 4.67
C ASN A 26 1.80 -14.87 5.84
N LYS A 27 2.88 -14.11 6.06
CA LYS A 27 2.95 -13.07 7.11
C LYS A 27 1.89 -11.98 6.88
N PHE A 28 1.71 -11.53 5.64
CA PHE A 28 0.69 -10.55 5.29
C PHE A 28 -0.72 -11.06 5.63
N TRP A 29 -1.07 -12.27 5.20
CA TRP A 29 -2.39 -12.84 5.48
C TRP A 29 -2.60 -13.15 6.96
N ASP A 30 -1.55 -13.53 7.68
CA ASP A 30 -1.63 -13.73 9.12
C ASP A 30 -1.90 -12.40 9.86
N ALA A 31 -1.26 -11.31 9.44
CA ALA A 31 -1.46 -9.99 10.04
C ALA A 31 -2.81 -9.37 9.67
N VAL A 32 -3.17 -9.34 8.38
CA VAL A 32 -4.30 -8.54 7.87
C VAL A 32 -5.66 -8.98 8.42
N LYS A 33 -5.78 -10.24 8.87
CA LYS A 33 -7.01 -10.81 9.45
C LYS A 33 -7.39 -10.20 10.81
N HIS A 34 -6.44 -9.55 11.49
CA HIS A 34 -6.62 -8.97 12.81
C HIS A 34 -7.04 -7.49 12.80
N TYR A 35 -7.00 -6.84 11.65
CA TYR A 35 -7.39 -5.43 11.53
C TYR A 35 -8.89 -5.30 11.20
N ASP A 36 -9.54 -4.21 11.56
CA ASP A 36 -10.95 -3.97 11.18
C ASP A 36 -11.07 -3.37 9.78
N GLN A 37 -10.10 -2.57 9.36
CA GLN A 37 -10.12 -1.83 8.11
C GLN A 37 -8.75 -1.89 7.41
N VAL A 38 -8.75 -2.00 6.08
CA VAL A 38 -7.55 -1.88 5.24
C VAL A 38 -7.64 -0.56 4.48
N ILE A 39 -6.53 0.17 4.39
CA ILE A 39 -6.44 1.44 3.68
C ILE A 39 -5.36 1.31 2.61
N THR A 40 -5.68 1.71 1.37
CA THR A 40 -4.75 1.65 0.24
C THR A 40 -4.87 2.89 -0.65
N PHE A 41 -3.87 3.10 -1.51
CA PHE A 41 -3.98 4.02 -2.63
C PHE A 41 -3.94 3.21 -3.94
N ASN A 42 -5.07 3.12 -4.66
CA ASN A 42 -5.22 2.30 -5.87
C ASN A 42 -5.07 0.78 -5.61
N GLY A 43 -5.28 0.32 -4.38
CA GLY A 43 -5.16 -1.08 -4.01
C GLY A 43 -6.12 -2.00 -4.77
N ARG A 44 -7.34 -1.53 -5.10
CA ARG A 44 -8.28 -2.31 -5.92
C ARG A 44 -7.86 -2.37 -7.38
N GLY A 45 -7.11 -1.38 -7.84
CA GLY A 45 -6.58 -1.33 -9.20
C GLY A 45 -5.29 -2.13 -9.39
N PHE A 46 -4.60 -2.50 -8.29
CA PHE A 46 -3.31 -3.19 -8.38
C PHE A 46 -3.04 -4.14 -7.20
N ASP A 47 -2.83 -3.64 -5.98
CA ASP A 47 -2.28 -4.41 -4.86
C ASP A 47 -3.13 -5.63 -4.48
N ALA A 48 -4.44 -5.43 -4.30
CA ALA A 48 -5.37 -6.48 -3.91
C ALA A 48 -5.45 -7.63 -4.93
N PRO A 49 -5.73 -7.39 -6.24
CA PRO A 49 -5.72 -8.48 -7.21
C PRO A 49 -4.33 -9.10 -7.37
N TYR A 50 -3.25 -8.31 -7.27
CA TYR A 50 -1.89 -8.85 -7.34
C TYR A 50 -1.61 -9.84 -6.19
N LEU A 51 -1.86 -9.43 -4.95
CA LEU A 51 -1.68 -10.27 -3.76
C LEU A 51 -2.54 -11.53 -3.83
N MET A 52 -3.81 -11.42 -4.22
CA MET A 52 -4.70 -12.58 -4.37
C MET A 52 -4.19 -13.59 -5.40
N ILE A 53 -3.75 -13.13 -6.57
CA ILE A 53 -3.25 -14.00 -7.64
C ILE A 53 -1.89 -14.61 -7.26
N ARG A 54 -0.96 -13.82 -6.70
CA ARG A 54 0.33 -14.35 -6.23
C ARG A 54 0.20 -15.33 -5.07
N SER A 55 -0.80 -15.15 -4.22
CA SER A 55 -1.16 -16.14 -3.20
C SER A 55 -1.67 -17.43 -3.83
N ALA A 56 -2.53 -17.34 -4.86
CA ALA A 56 -3.01 -18.53 -5.58
C ALA A 56 -1.87 -19.29 -6.27
N VAL A 57 -0.90 -18.57 -6.88
CA VAL A 57 0.32 -19.18 -7.46
C VAL A 57 1.10 -19.97 -6.42
N ASN A 58 1.25 -19.43 -5.20
CA ASN A 58 1.92 -20.07 -4.09
C ASN A 58 1.02 -21.03 -3.28
N LYS A 59 -0.22 -21.30 -3.74
CA LYS A 59 -1.22 -22.14 -3.04
C LYS A 59 -1.55 -21.68 -1.62
N ILE A 60 -1.41 -20.38 -1.35
CA ILE A 60 -1.77 -19.72 -0.09
C ILE A 60 -3.20 -19.21 -0.18
N LYS A 61 -4.04 -19.53 0.81
CA LYS A 61 -5.42 -19.06 0.85
C LYS A 61 -5.50 -17.68 1.52
N PRO A 62 -6.09 -16.66 0.87
CA PRO A 62 -6.37 -15.37 1.51
C PRO A 62 -7.21 -15.54 2.78
N THR A 63 -6.81 -14.87 3.86
CA THR A 63 -7.52 -14.87 5.16
C THR A 63 -8.56 -13.75 5.26
N ARG A 64 -8.52 -12.79 4.33
CA ARG A 64 -9.41 -11.63 4.29
C ARG A 64 -9.78 -11.27 2.86
N ASP A 65 -11.02 -10.83 2.67
CA ASP A 65 -11.44 -10.20 1.42
C ASP A 65 -10.89 -8.77 1.31
N LEU A 66 -9.94 -8.55 0.40
CA LEU A 66 -9.42 -7.22 0.04
C LEU A 66 -10.21 -6.55 -1.08
N MET A 67 -11.19 -7.22 -1.68
CA MET A 67 -12.07 -6.66 -2.71
C MET A 67 -13.56 -6.69 -2.29
N PRO A 68 -13.93 -6.26 -1.07
CA PRO A 68 -15.34 -6.18 -0.68
C PRO A 68 -16.06 -5.12 -1.52
N ASN A 69 -17.37 -4.95 -1.35
CA ASN A 69 -18.14 -3.93 -2.09
C ASN A 69 -17.43 -2.56 -2.07
N ARG A 70 -17.04 -2.09 -3.26
CA ARG A 70 -16.19 -0.90 -3.42
C ARG A 70 -16.82 0.40 -2.89
N TYR A 71 -18.15 0.48 -2.86
CA TYR A 71 -18.87 1.68 -2.39
C TYR A 71 -19.00 1.72 -0.86
N THR A 72 -18.47 0.72 -0.16
CA THR A 72 -18.39 0.69 1.29
C THR A 72 -16.97 0.99 1.74
N SER A 73 -16.84 1.79 2.80
CA SER A 73 -15.57 2.16 3.40
C SER A 73 -15.34 1.49 4.76
N SER A 74 -16.18 0.54 5.17
CA SER A 74 -16.09 -0.08 6.50
C SER A 74 -14.89 -1.03 6.62
N SER A 75 -14.64 -1.87 5.62
CA SER A 75 -13.59 -2.91 5.68
C SER A 75 -12.39 -2.65 4.79
N HIS A 76 -12.54 -1.89 3.70
CA HIS A 76 -11.45 -1.45 2.82
C HIS A 76 -11.75 -0.06 2.24
N VAL A 77 -10.88 0.91 2.53
CA VAL A 77 -10.85 2.25 1.92
C VAL A 77 -9.73 2.31 0.88
N ASP A 78 -10.10 2.34 -0.40
CA ASP A 78 -9.16 2.68 -1.47
C ASP A 78 -9.27 4.18 -1.76
N LEU A 79 -8.22 4.93 -1.41
CA LEU A 79 -8.18 6.38 -1.53
C LEU A 79 -8.29 6.88 -2.98
N LEU A 80 -7.85 6.09 -3.97
CA LEU A 80 -8.05 6.49 -5.36
C LEU A 80 -9.52 6.42 -5.75
N ASP A 81 -10.23 5.37 -5.33
CA ASP A 81 -11.69 5.27 -5.52
C ASP A 81 -12.39 6.44 -4.81
N GLN A 82 -11.99 6.76 -3.58
CA GLN A 82 -12.57 7.87 -2.82
C GLN A 82 -12.34 9.23 -3.49
N LEU A 83 -11.10 9.56 -3.84
CA LEU A 83 -10.71 10.87 -4.37
C LEU A 83 -11.13 11.08 -5.83
N THR A 84 -11.42 9.99 -6.56
CA THR A 84 -12.05 10.06 -7.88
C THR A 84 -13.58 10.01 -7.82
N PHE A 85 -14.16 9.96 -6.61
CA PHE A 85 -15.58 9.80 -6.37
C PHE A 85 -16.15 8.62 -7.17
N TYR A 86 -15.48 7.48 -7.07
CA TYR A 86 -15.80 6.24 -7.77
C TYR A 86 -15.87 6.38 -9.29
N GLY A 87 -15.01 7.24 -9.86
CA GLY A 87 -14.91 7.48 -11.30
C GLY A 87 -15.74 8.65 -11.82
N ALA A 88 -16.43 9.42 -10.97
CA ALA A 88 -17.04 10.68 -11.41
C ALA A 88 -15.98 11.67 -11.91
N VAL A 89 -14.77 11.63 -11.34
CA VAL A 89 -13.60 12.32 -11.88
C VAL A 89 -12.88 11.40 -12.86
N ARG A 90 -12.85 11.78 -14.14
CA ARG A 90 -12.22 10.98 -15.21
C ARG A 90 -10.70 10.88 -15.09
N LYS A 91 -10.07 11.95 -14.58
CA LYS A 91 -8.60 12.01 -14.46
C LYS A 91 -8.17 11.40 -13.14
N LYS A 92 -7.36 10.33 -13.22
CA LYS A 92 -6.65 9.77 -12.07
C LYS A 92 -5.38 10.57 -11.84
N PHE A 93 -5.04 10.77 -10.58
CA PHE A 93 -3.79 11.42 -10.17
C PHE A 93 -2.99 10.48 -9.28
N SER A 94 -1.67 10.67 -9.24
CA SER A 94 -0.77 9.87 -8.42
C SER A 94 -0.86 10.23 -6.94
N LEU A 95 -0.40 9.34 -6.07
CA LEU A 95 -0.26 9.60 -4.62
C LEU A 95 0.54 10.88 -4.38
N HIS A 96 1.65 11.05 -5.09
CA HIS A 96 2.49 12.27 -5.03
C HIS A 96 1.70 13.55 -5.34
N MET A 97 0.84 13.53 -6.36
CA MET A 97 0.03 14.71 -6.70
C MET A 97 -0.90 15.08 -5.54
N TRP A 98 -1.59 14.09 -4.98
CA TRP A 98 -2.47 14.32 -3.82
C TRP A 98 -1.69 14.78 -2.59
N CYS A 99 -0.53 14.19 -2.32
CA CYS A 99 0.33 14.65 -1.22
C CYS A 99 0.70 16.12 -1.39
N LYS A 100 1.15 16.51 -2.59
CA LYS A 100 1.45 17.91 -2.91
C LYS A 100 0.24 18.83 -2.76
N ALA A 101 -0.94 18.38 -3.18
CA ALA A 101 -2.17 19.16 -3.06
C ALA A 101 -2.58 19.41 -1.60
N PHE A 102 -2.34 18.43 -0.71
CA PHE A 102 -2.69 18.53 0.71
C PHE A 102 -1.54 19.00 1.62
N GLY A 103 -0.34 19.24 1.07
CA GLY A 103 0.83 19.66 1.84
C GLY A 103 1.48 18.54 2.65
N ILE A 104 1.26 17.28 2.25
CA ILE A 104 1.87 16.08 2.86
C ILE A 104 3.27 15.89 2.27
N LYS A 105 4.27 15.60 3.12
CA LYS A 105 5.62 15.30 2.66
C LYS A 105 5.57 14.02 1.81
N SER A 106 6.00 14.11 0.56
CA SER A 106 5.95 12.97 -0.36
C SER A 106 7.28 12.18 -0.31
N PRO A 107 7.24 10.84 -0.38
CA PRO A 107 8.44 9.99 -0.47
C PRO A 107 9.31 10.29 -1.70
N LYS A 108 8.67 10.73 -2.80
CA LYS A 108 9.37 11.16 -4.02
C LYS A 108 10.29 12.37 -3.86
N GLU A 109 10.18 13.13 -2.76
CA GLU A 109 11.15 14.20 -2.47
C GLU A 109 12.53 13.62 -2.10
N ASP A 110 12.57 12.36 -1.66
CA ASP A 110 13.80 11.66 -1.27
C ASP A 110 14.44 10.86 -2.44
N GLY A 111 13.96 11.04 -3.68
CA GLY A 111 14.69 10.70 -4.92
C GLY A 111 14.36 9.36 -5.59
N VAL A 112 13.63 8.45 -4.94
CA VAL A 112 13.23 7.17 -5.55
C VAL A 112 11.81 7.26 -6.13
N THR A 113 11.64 6.75 -7.35
CA THR A 113 10.38 6.65 -8.07
C THR A 113 10.05 5.19 -8.40
N GLY A 114 8.76 4.88 -8.58
CA GLY A 114 8.33 3.53 -8.95
C GLY A 114 8.97 2.96 -10.23
N HIS A 115 9.57 3.80 -11.08
CA HIS A 115 10.30 3.35 -12.27
C HIS A 115 11.68 2.77 -11.93
N GLU A 116 12.30 3.24 -10.84
CA GLU A 116 13.64 2.83 -10.41
C GLU A 116 13.62 1.54 -9.59
N VAL A 117 12.44 1.06 -9.16
CA VAL A 117 12.32 -0.17 -8.36
C VAL A 117 12.92 -1.38 -9.07
N ASN A 118 12.77 -1.48 -10.41
CA ASN A 118 13.37 -2.58 -11.16
C ASN A 118 14.89 -2.50 -11.16
N ASP A 119 15.45 -1.31 -11.38
CA ASP A 119 16.90 -1.07 -11.39
C ASP A 119 17.48 -1.33 -10.00
N LEU A 120 16.88 -0.79 -8.94
CA LEU A 120 17.27 -1.05 -7.55
C LEU A 120 17.23 -2.54 -7.21
N PHE A 121 16.24 -3.28 -7.72
CA PHE A 121 16.14 -4.71 -7.49
C PHE A 121 17.28 -5.45 -8.19
N ASN A 122 17.59 -5.11 -9.45
CA ASN A 122 18.70 -5.68 -10.21
C ASN A 122 20.06 -5.35 -9.58
N GLU A 123 20.17 -4.16 -8.96
CA GLU A 123 21.34 -3.71 -8.18
C GLU A 123 21.38 -4.28 -6.76
N GLN A 124 20.43 -5.14 -6.39
CA GLN A 124 20.31 -5.75 -5.06
C GLN A 124 20.12 -4.74 -3.90
N LYS A 125 19.65 -3.53 -4.19
CA LYS A 125 19.35 -2.46 -3.21
C LYS A 125 17.97 -2.66 -2.56
N TYR A 126 17.74 -3.83 -1.97
CA TYR A 126 16.44 -4.22 -1.42
C TYR A 126 15.98 -3.33 -0.26
N LEU A 127 16.93 -2.89 0.59
CA LEU A 127 16.60 -2.03 1.73
C LEU A 127 16.12 -0.65 1.27
N ASP A 128 16.66 -0.11 0.17
CA ASP A 128 16.21 1.16 -0.39
C ASP A 128 14.80 1.05 -0.97
N ILE A 129 14.47 -0.08 -1.60
CA ILE A 129 13.09 -0.40 -2.03
C ILE A 129 12.16 -0.46 -0.81
N ALA A 130 12.59 -1.13 0.27
CA ALA A 130 11.77 -1.27 1.47
C ALA A 130 11.51 0.08 2.16
N ARG A 131 12.52 0.96 2.23
CA ARG A 131 12.39 2.34 2.73
C ARG A 131 11.47 3.17 1.85
N TYR A 132 11.57 3.04 0.53
CA TYR A 132 10.65 3.69 -0.40
C TYR A 132 9.19 3.24 -0.16
N CYS A 133 8.94 1.94 0.00
CA CYS A 133 7.62 1.41 0.34
C CYS A 133 7.10 1.91 1.70
N LEU A 134 7.98 2.03 2.70
CA LEU A 134 7.62 2.61 4.00
C LEU A 134 7.22 4.09 3.87
N GLY A 135 7.91 4.86 3.02
CA GLY A 135 7.51 6.22 2.69
C GLY A 135 6.10 6.27 2.10
N ASP A 136 5.80 5.43 1.10
CA ASP A 136 4.47 5.37 0.47
C ASP A 136 3.38 4.97 1.49
N LEU A 137 3.72 4.15 2.49
CA LEU A 137 2.82 3.80 3.60
C LEU A 137 2.47 5.02 4.47
N TYR A 138 3.47 5.80 4.90
CA TYR A 138 3.24 7.02 5.68
C TYR A 138 2.41 8.05 4.91
N ALA A 139 2.75 8.29 3.64
CA ALA A 139 2.00 9.20 2.78
C ALA A 139 0.55 8.77 2.57
N THR A 140 0.30 7.46 2.43
CA THR A 140 -1.05 6.89 2.32
C THR A 140 -1.84 7.08 3.61
N ALA A 141 -1.21 6.87 4.78
CA ALA A 141 -1.84 7.07 6.08
C ALA A 141 -2.21 8.55 6.31
N GLU A 142 -1.30 9.48 6.05
CA GLU A 142 -1.58 10.92 6.16
C GLU A 142 -2.69 11.36 5.18
N LEU A 143 -2.66 10.87 3.95
CA LEU A 143 -3.70 11.17 2.95
C LEU A 143 -5.07 10.65 3.39
N PHE A 144 -5.12 9.48 4.04
CA PHE A 144 -6.34 8.95 4.61
C PHE A 144 -6.90 9.86 5.70
N GLU A 145 -6.07 10.37 6.62
CA GLU A 145 -6.51 11.30 7.66
C GLU A 145 -7.14 12.58 7.06
N TYR A 146 -6.54 13.12 5.98
CA TYR A 146 -7.11 14.25 5.26
C TYR A 146 -8.46 13.91 4.62
N TRP A 147 -8.55 12.76 3.95
CA TRP A 147 -9.80 12.31 3.36
C TRP A 147 -10.89 12.13 4.43
N ASP A 148 -10.57 11.44 5.52
CA ASP A 148 -11.51 11.10 6.58
C ASP A 148 -12.06 12.36 7.29
N LYS A 149 -11.18 13.34 7.51
CA LYS A 149 -11.51 14.57 8.25
C LYS A 149 -12.16 15.65 7.39
N TYR A 150 -11.73 15.82 6.15
CA TYR A 150 -12.10 16.99 5.34
C TYR A 150 -12.88 16.67 4.05
N VAL A 151 -12.86 15.42 3.58
CA VAL A 151 -13.54 15.02 2.33
C VAL A 151 -14.75 14.14 2.63
N ARG A 152 -14.64 13.21 3.58
CA ARG A 152 -15.71 12.30 3.94
C ARG A 152 -16.85 13.07 4.62
N VAL A 153 -17.98 13.13 3.95
CA VAL A 153 -19.21 13.70 4.53
C VAL A 153 -19.83 12.65 5.46
N PRO A 154 -20.10 12.98 6.74
CA PRO A 154 -20.83 12.09 7.63
C PRO A 154 -22.18 11.72 7.01
N LYS A 155 -22.52 10.43 6.99
CA LYS A 155 -23.88 10.05 6.64
C LYS A 155 -24.80 10.62 7.73
N GLY A 156 -25.68 11.54 7.34
CA GLY A 156 -26.74 12.02 8.23
C GLY A 156 -27.55 10.83 8.77
N ARG A 157 -28.03 10.96 10.01
CA ARG A 157 -28.94 9.98 10.62
C ARG A 157 -30.18 9.77 9.76
#